data_AF-A0A2T7LEB0-F1
#
_entry.id   AF-A0A2T7LEB0-F1
#
_cell.length_a   1.000
_cell.length_b   1.000
_cell.length_c   1.000
_cell.angle_alpha   90.00
_cell.angle_beta   90.00
_cell.angle_gamma   90.00
#
_symmetry.space_group_name_H-M   'P 1'
#
loop_
_entity.id
_entity.type
_entity.pdbx_description
1 polymer ?
#
loop_
_entity_poly.entity_id
_entity_poly.type
_entity_poly.pdbx_seq_one_letter_code
_entity_poly.pdbx_strand_id
1 'polypeptide(L)'
;MLGHRSGGGALETSRQEVLAVVESLACPSSPEEIADAVEAVRVRARPRLTEFDDPGACATEEEVLGLLRELKESGQVKGNARDVWVGLGVDPGGTERPTGLLWWPVARWREAAVRRARRDLVERRRAEARQEEERAQRESPLREAVERTLEQRRWDARHPYEGLDPL
;
A
#
# COMPACT_ATOMS: atom_id res chain seq x y z
N MET A 1 10.29 -60.44 -11.11
CA MET A 1 11.24 -59.97 -10.08
C MET A 1 11.35 -58.46 -10.26
N LEU A 2 10.47 -57.67 -9.65
CA LEU A 2 10.67 -57.00 -8.35
C LEU A 2 11.98 -56.21 -8.30
N GLY A 3 11.85 -54.89 -8.38
CA GLY A 3 12.96 -53.96 -8.20
C GLY A 3 12.64 -52.49 -8.51
N HIS A 4 11.38 -52.03 -8.40
CA HIS A 4 11.13 -50.59 -8.27
C HIS A 4 11.66 -50.15 -6.91
N ARG A 5 12.93 -49.69 -6.89
CA ARG A 5 13.47 -48.96 -5.76
C ARG A 5 12.74 -47.62 -5.68
N SER A 6 11.78 -47.54 -4.77
CA SER A 6 11.38 -46.29 -4.15
C SER A 6 12.61 -45.71 -3.46
N GLY A 7 13.23 -44.71 -4.09
CA GLY A 7 14.16 -43.80 -3.42
C GLY A 7 13.37 -42.55 -3.07
N GLY A 8 13.23 -42.27 -1.77
CA GLY A 8 12.42 -41.18 -1.25
C GLY A 8 12.79 -39.84 -1.88
N GLY A 9 11.81 -39.21 -2.53
CA GLY A 9 11.95 -37.83 -2.97
C GLY A 9 11.90 -36.94 -1.75
N ALA A 10 12.99 -36.22 -1.48
CA ALA A 10 12.89 -35.00 -0.70
C ALA A 10 11.73 -34.18 -1.28
N LEU A 11 10.79 -33.74 -0.44
CA LEU A 11 9.69 -32.88 -0.86
C LEU A 11 10.28 -31.53 -1.25
N GLU A 12 10.70 -31.40 -2.51
CA GLU A 12 11.15 -30.13 -3.08
C GLU A 12 10.06 -29.08 -2.87
N THR A 13 10.48 -27.88 -2.44
CA THR A 13 9.57 -26.75 -2.24
C THR A 13 8.88 -26.41 -3.55
N SER A 14 7.55 -26.51 -3.55
CA SER A 14 6.76 -26.30 -4.76
C SER A 14 6.29 -24.85 -4.90
N ARG A 15 6.09 -24.42 -6.14
CA ARG A 15 5.53 -23.10 -6.47
C ARG A 15 4.16 -22.87 -5.82
N GLN A 16 3.31 -23.88 -5.77
CA GLN A 16 1.98 -23.81 -5.17
C GLN A 16 2.05 -23.67 -3.65
N GLU A 17 3.00 -24.33 -3.00
CA GLU A 17 3.20 -24.25 -1.56
C GLU A 17 3.66 -22.86 -1.12
N VAL A 18 4.66 -22.29 -1.80
CA VAL A 18 5.12 -20.92 -1.55
C VAL A 18 3.98 -19.92 -1.76
N LEU A 19 3.21 -20.07 -2.85
CA LEU A 19 2.07 -19.20 -3.11
C LEU A 19 1.02 -19.29 -1.99
N ALA A 20 0.63 -20.48 -1.56
CA ALA A 20 -0.36 -20.68 -0.51
C ALA A 20 0.09 -20.04 0.82
N VAL A 21 1.38 -20.17 1.16
CA VAL A 21 1.96 -19.53 2.33
C VAL A 21 1.88 -18.01 2.18
N VAL A 22 2.36 -17.45 1.07
CA VAL A 22 2.32 -15.99 0.82
C VAL A 22 0.90 -15.43 0.86
N GLU A 23 -0.09 -16.18 0.37
CA GLU A 23 -1.51 -15.81 0.43
C GLU A 23 -2.08 -15.82 1.86
N SER A 24 -1.53 -16.65 2.74
CA SER A 24 -1.92 -16.75 4.15
C SER A 24 -1.30 -15.67 5.05
N LEU A 25 -0.21 -15.02 4.61
CA LEU A 25 0.50 -14.03 5.40
C LEU A 25 -0.30 -12.73 5.57
N ALA A 26 -0.34 -12.23 6.81
CA ALA A 26 -1.06 -11.01 7.16
C ALA A 26 -0.39 -9.72 6.65
N CYS A 27 0.92 -9.76 6.39
CA CYS A 27 1.72 -8.64 5.92
C CYS A 27 2.75 -9.09 4.88
N PRO A 28 3.33 -8.15 4.08
CA PRO A 28 4.43 -8.45 3.18
C PRO A 28 5.65 -8.98 3.96
N SER A 29 6.25 -10.06 3.48
CA SER A 29 7.34 -10.76 4.19
C SER A 29 8.56 -10.97 3.33
N SER A 30 9.70 -11.16 3.98
CA SER A 30 10.97 -11.46 3.32
C SER A 30 11.02 -12.94 2.86
N PRO A 31 11.90 -13.29 1.90
CA PRO A 31 12.07 -14.68 1.48
C PRO A 31 12.42 -15.64 2.64
N GLU A 32 13.21 -15.18 3.60
CA GLU A 32 13.60 -15.91 4.82
C GLU A 32 12.37 -16.22 5.68
N GLU A 33 11.54 -15.21 5.97
CA GLU A 33 10.30 -15.38 6.74
C GLU A 33 9.30 -16.30 6.04
N ILE A 34 9.26 -16.26 4.71
CA ILE A 34 8.40 -17.13 3.90
C ILE A 34 8.92 -18.58 3.95
N ALA A 35 10.23 -18.79 3.88
CA ALA A 35 10.83 -20.12 4.04
C ALA A 35 10.51 -20.72 5.42
N ASP A 36 10.69 -19.94 6.48
CA ASP A 36 10.32 -20.35 7.85
C ASP A 36 8.82 -20.70 7.96
N ALA A 37 7.96 -19.92 7.31
CA ALA A 37 6.52 -20.16 7.31
C ALA A 37 6.13 -21.42 6.51
N VAL A 38 6.81 -21.70 5.38
CA VAL A 38 6.65 -22.96 4.62
C VAL A 38 7.01 -24.15 5.51
N GLU A 39 8.16 -24.11 6.18
CA GLU A 39 8.58 -25.18 7.09
C GLU A 39 7.61 -25.35 8.26
N ALA A 40 7.14 -24.25 8.85
CA ALA A 40 6.15 -24.31 9.93
C ALA A 40 4.82 -24.97 9.48
N VAL A 41 4.36 -24.70 8.25
CA VAL A 41 3.16 -25.33 7.68
C VAL A 41 3.39 -26.83 7.45
N ARG A 42 4.54 -27.20 6.88
CA ARG A 42 4.93 -28.61 6.66
C ARG A 42 4.98 -29.40 7.96
N VAL A 43 5.60 -28.85 9.00
CA VAL A 43 5.68 -29.48 10.33
C VAL A 43 4.29 -29.71 10.93
N ARG A 44 3.38 -28.74 10.81
CA ARG A 44 2.00 -28.87 11.32
C ARG A 44 1.17 -29.87 10.53
N ALA A 45 1.40 -29.99 9.23
CA ALA A 45 0.66 -30.89 8.34
C ALA A 45 1.10 -32.36 8.48
N ARG A 46 2.26 -32.63 9.10
CA ARG A 46 2.76 -33.99 9.29
C ARG A 46 1.96 -34.75 10.36
N PRO A 47 1.45 -35.96 10.04
CA PRO A 47 1.04 -36.91 11.07
C PRO A 47 2.22 -37.15 12.02
N ARG A 48 1.99 -37.36 13.31
CA ARG A 48 3.03 -37.61 14.33
C ARG A 48 4.01 -38.68 13.84
N LEU A 49 5.15 -38.24 13.30
CA LEU A 49 6.17 -39.13 12.77
C LEU A 49 6.84 -39.85 13.94
N THR A 50 7.08 -41.13 13.76
CA THR A 50 8.00 -41.89 14.60
C THR A 50 9.43 -41.40 14.30
N GLU A 51 10.35 -41.73 15.19
CA GLU A 51 11.77 -41.30 15.28
C GLU A 51 12.63 -41.53 14.01
N PHE A 52 12.04 -42.03 12.92
CA PHE A 52 12.69 -42.58 11.74
C PHE A 52 12.29 -41.93 10.42
N ASP A 53 11.35 -40.98 10.40
CA ASP A 53 11.02 -40.27 9.17
C ASP A 53 11.97 -39.10 8.96
N ASP A 54 12.65 -39.10 7.82
CA ASP A 54 13.51 -38.01 7.37
C ASP A 54 12.68 -36.71 7.31
N PRO A 55 13.09 -35.64 8.00
CA PRO A 55 12.36 -34.39 7.99
C PRO A 55 12.29 -33.73 6.61
N GLY A 56 12.92 -34.29 5.57
CA GLY A 56 12.95 -33.71 4.23
C GLY A 56 13.86 -32.48 4.20
N ALA A 57 14.17 -32.01 2.98
CA ALA A 57 14.97 -30.80 2.81
C ALA A 57 14.18 -29.57 3.27
N CYS A 58 14.79 -28.78 4.16
CA CYS A 58 14.22 -27.49 4.55
C CYS A 58 14.25 -26.53 3.36
N ALA A 59 13.16 -25.79 3.15
CA ALA A 59 13.08 -24.71 2.19
C ALA A 59 14.16 -23.67 2.49
N THR A 60 15.03 -23.41 1.53
CA THR A 60 16.06 -22.37 1.66
C THR A 60 15.53 -21.01 1.20
N GLU A 61 16.16 -19.93 1.68
CA GLU A 61 15.87 -18.57 1.23
C GLU A 61 16.00 -18.45 -0.30
N GLU A 62 17.05 -19.03 -0.88
CA GLU A 62 17.36 -18.95 -2.30
C GLU A 62 16.33 -19.67 -3.17
N GLU A 63 15.90 -20.86 -2.75
CA GLU A 63 14.83 -21.61 -3.43
C GLU A 63 13.51 -20.83 -3.41
N VAL A 64 13.12 -20.32 -2.24
CA VAL A 64 11.90 -19.51 -2.09
C VAL A 64 11.99 -18.24 -2.94
N LEU A 65 13.14 -17.56 -2.94
CA LEU A 65 13.36 -16.38 -3.76
C LEU A 65 13.27 -16.70 -5.27
N GLY A 66 13.78 -17.85 -5.71
CA GLY A 66 13.62 -18.34 -7.08
C GLY A 66 12.15 -18.49 -7.46
N LEU A 67 11.37 -19.20 -6.64
CA LEU A 67 9.94 -19.43 -6.84
C LEU A 67 9.11 -18.13 -6.79
N LEU A 68 9.48 -17.19 -5.91
CA LEU A 68 8.83 -15.87 -5.83
C LEU A 68 9.04 -15.05 -7.10
N ARG A 69 10.19 -15.17 -7.77
CA ARG A 69 10.44 -14.53 -9.07
C ARG A 69 9.55 -15.12 -10.15
N GLU A 70 9.43 -16.44 -10.22
CA GLU A 70 8.50 -17.10 -11.16
C GLU A 70 7.04 -16.70 -10.90
N LEU A 71 6.62 -16.66 -9.63
CA LEU A 71 5.27 -16.24 -9.24
C LEU A 71 5.00 -14.78 -9.62
N LYS A 72 6.03 -13.92 -9.55
CA LYS A 72 5.94 -12.52 -9.99
C LYS A 72 5.80 -12.41 -11.49
N GLU A 73 6.53 -13.21 -12.27
CA GLU A 73 6.39 -13.27 -13.73
C GLU A 73 4.98 -13.69 -14.13
N SER A 74 4.37 -14.64 -13.40
CA SER A 74 2.95 -14.99 -13.58
C SER A 74 1.95 -13.99 -13.01
N GLY A 75 2.41 -12.90 -12.38
CA GLY A 75 1.56 -11.85 -11.83
C GLY A 75 0.76 -12.25 -10.58
N GLN A 76 1.19 -13.27 -9.85
CA GLN A 76 0.50 -13.74 -8.64
C GLN A 76 1.01 -13.04 -7.38
N VAL A 77 2.31 -12.76 -7.29
CA VAL A 77 2.92 -12.05 -6.17
C VAL A 77 3.65 -10.78 -6.63
N LYS A 78 3.81 -9.83 -5.71
CA LYS A 78 4.52 -8.57 -5.92
C LYS A 78 5.61 -8.43 -4.87
N GLY A 79 6.85 -8.27 -5.31
CA GLY A 79 7.98 -7.88 -4.45
C GLY A 79 8.23 -6.38 -4.58
N ASN A 80 8.16 -5.65 -3.46
CA ASN A 80 8.56 -4.23 -3.40
C ASN A 80 9.46 -3.99 -2.18
N ALA A 81 10.21 -2.90 -2.19
CA ALA A 81 10.95 -2.43 -1.03
C ALA A 81 10.01 -1.97 0.10
N ARG A 82 10.53 -1.95 1.33
CA ARG A 82 9.77 -1.62 2.55
C ARG A 82 9.08 -0.25 2.46
N ASP A 83 9.79 0.76 2.00
CA ASP A 83 9.32 2.13 1.81
C ASP A 83 8.13 2.23 0.85
N VAL A 84 8.11 1.42 -0.21
CA VAL A 84 6.99 1.36 -1.15
C VAL A 84 5.74 0.80 -0.47
N TRP A 85 5.87 -0.24 0.36
CA TRP A 85 4.74 -0.78 1.13
C TRP A 85 4.22 0.22 2.16
N VAL A 86 5.12 0.89 2.88
CA VAL A 86 4.78 1.96 3.84
C VAL A 86 4.08 3.12 3.12
N GLY A 87 4.54 3.51 1.93
CA GLY A 87 3.90 4.54 1.10
C GLY A 87 2.48 4.20 0.64
N LEU A 88 2.17 2.90 0.55
CA LEU A 88 0.81 2.39 0.30
C LEU A 88 -0.05 2.31 1.58
N GLY A 89 0.51 2.64 2.74
CA GLY A 89 -0.15 2.51 4.04
C GLY A 89 -0.27 1.07 4.53
N VAL A 90 0.59 0.17 4.02
CA VAL A 90 0.73 -1.21 4.51
C VAL A 90 1.85 -1.23 5.54
N ASP A 91 1.60 -1.85 6.70
CA ASP A 91 2.63 -2.10 7.69
C ASP A 91 3.35 -3.42 7.36
N PRO A 92 4.66 -3.38 6.98
CA PRO A 92 5.44 -4.56 6.67
C PRO A 92 5.94 -5.32 7.92
N GLY A 93 5.52 -4.94 9.14
CA GLY A 93 5.86 -5.68 10.35
C GLY A 93 7.29 -5.41 10.87
N GLY A 94 7.71 -6.29 11.79
CA GLY A 94 8.83 -6.07 12.73
C GLY A 94 10.24 -6.34 12.20
N THR A 95 10.42 -6.80 10.97
CA THR A 95 11.74 -7.00 10.38
C THR A 95 12.35 -5.63 10.08
N GLU A 96 13.16 -5.11 11.01
CA GLU A 96 13.59 -3.71 11.00
C GLU A 96 14.35 -3.32 9.72
N ARG A 97 15.01 -4.27 9.04
CA ARG A 97 15.73 -4.05 7.78
C ARG A 97 15.83 -5.32 6.93
N PRO A 98 14.80 -5.69 6.16
CA PRO A 98 14.98 -6.69 5.12
C PRO A 98 16.04 -6.14 4.13
N THR A 99 17.09 -6.92 3.87
CA THR A 99 18.15 -6.57 2.91
C THR A 99 17.64 -6.56 1.46
N GLY A 100 16.38 -6.97 1.24
CA GLY A 100 15.76 -7.14 -0.06
C GLY A 100 14.29 -6.75 -0.14
N LEU A 101 13.60 -7.36 -1.10
CA LEU A 101 12.18 -7.11 -1.37
C LEU A 101 11.30 -7.86 -0.37
N LEU A 102 10.20 -7.22 0.02
CA LEU A 102 9.09 -7.85 0.73
C LEU A 102 8.02 -8.26 -0.28
N TRP A 103 7.52 -9.48 -0.11
CA TRP A 103 6.65 -10.15 -1.06
C TRP A 103 5.25 -10.35 -0.49
N TRP A 104 4.24 -10.09 -1.31
CA TRP A 104 2.84 -10.28 -0.95
C TRP A 104 1.97 -10.53 -2.19
N PRO A 105 0.73 -11.07 -2.06
CA PRO A 105 -0.13 -11.31 -3.23
C PRO A 105 -0.44 -10.03 -4.00
N VAL A 106 -0.47 -10.12 -5.33
CA VAL A 106 -0.83 -8.99 -6.22
C VAL A 106 -2.23 -8.46 -5.90
N ALA A 107 -3.16 -9.33 -5.54
CA ALA A 107 -4.52 -8.92 -5.15
C ALA A 107 -4.48 -7.95 -3.95
N ARG A 108 -3.73 -8.29 -2.90
CA ARG A 108 -3.54 -7.44 -1.71
C ARG A 108 -2.82 -6.13 -2.03
N TRP A 109 -1.81 -6.19 -2.89
CA TRP A 109 -1.14 -4.99 -3.38
C TRP A 109 -2.09 -4.05 -4.13
N ARG A 110 -2.94 -4.58 -5.02
CA ARG A 110 -3.95 -3.78 -5.75
C ARG A 110 -4.94 -3.13 -4.80
N GLU A 111 -5.44 -3.87 -3.81
CA GLU A 111 -6.32 -3.32 -2.78
C GLU A 111 -5.67 -2.18 -2.01
N ALA A 112 -4.41 -2.33 -1.61
CA ALA A 112 -3.65 -1.27 -0.94
C ALA A 112 -3.45 -0.04 -1.85
N ALA A 113 -3.07 -0.23 -3.10
CA ALA A 113 -2.91 0.84 -4.08
C ALA A 113 -4.22 1.62 -4.32
N VAL A 114 -5.35 0.93 -4.47
CA VAL A 114 -6.66 1.58 -4.62
C VAL A 114 -7.04 2.36 -3.37
N ARG A 115 -6.81 1.80 -2.18
CA ARG A 115 -7.07 2.51 -0.90
C ARG A 115 -6.21 3.77 -0.79
N ARG A 116 -4.93 3.71 -1.12
CA ARG A 116 -4.04 4.88 -1.12
C ARG A 116 -4.50 5.94 -2.13
N ALA A 117 -4.79 5.55 -3.37
CA ALA A 117 -5.27 6.48 -4.39
C ALA A 117 -6.56 7.21 -3.98
N ARG A 118 -7.51 6.50 -3.34
CA ARG A 118 -8.73 7.11 -2.80
C ARG A 118 -8.41 8.14 -1.72
N ARG A 119 -7.50 7.81 -0.80
CA ARG A 119 -7.06 8.72 0.27
C ARG A 119 -6.41 9.98 -0.32
N ASP A 120 -5.52 9.82 -1.29
CA ASP A 120 -4.82 10.92 -1.94
C ASP A 120 -5.79 11.86 -2.66
N LEU A 121 -6.83 11.31 -3.31
CA LEU A 121 -7.88 12.10 -3.93
C LEU A 121 -8.65 12.94 -2.89
N VAL A 122 -8.97 12.36 -1.73
CA VAL A 122 -9.64 13.08 -0.63
C VAL A 122 -8.73 14.17 -0.06
N GLU A 123 -7.45 13.87 0.15
CA GLU A 123 -6.46 14.84 0.65
C GLU A 123 -6.28 16.00 -0.34
N ARG A 124 -6.23 15.73 -1.65
CA ARG A 124 -6.18 16.76 -2.70
C ARG A 124 -7.42 17.65 -2.68
N ARG A 125 -8.62 17.07 -2.67
CA ARG A 125 -9.88 17.85 -2.60
C ARG A 125 -9.94 18.75 -1.36
N ARG A 126 -9.47 18.26 -0.21
CA ARG A 126 -9.38 19.08 1.01
C ARG A 126 -8.36 20.21 0.88
N ALA A 127 -7.24 19.98 0.21
CA ALA A 127 -6.25 21.02 -0.05
C ALA A 127 -6.81 22.09 -1.02
N GLU A 128 -7.49 21.67 -2.08
CA GLU A 128 -8.17 22.57 -3.03
C GLU A 128 -9.23 23.42 -2.33
N ALA A 129 -10.09 22.80 -1.50
CA ALA A 129 -11.12 23.53 -0.75
C ALA A 129 -10.52 24.59 0.19
N ARG A 130 -9.43 24.26 0.90
CA ARG A 130 -8.70 25.24 1.73
C ARG A 130 -8.14 26.39 0.90
N GLN A 131 -7.59 26.09 -0.26
CA GLN A 131 -7.05 27.11 -1.15
C GLN A 131 -8.14 28.02 -1.73
N GLU A 132 -9.31 27.47 -2.07
CA GLU A 132 -10.46 28.24 -2.55
C GLU A 132 -11.03 29.13 -1.44
N GLU A 133 -11.10 28.63 -0.21
CA GLU A 133 -11.52 29.42 0.95
C GLU A 133 -10.54 30.58 1.22
N GLU A 134 -9.22 30.33 1.17
CA GLU A 134 -8.20 31.39 1.28
C GLU A 134 -8.33 32.44 0.17
N ARG A 135 -8.65 32.03 -1.06
CA ARG A 135 -8.92 32.98 -2.16
C ARG A 135 -10.18 33.78 -1.92
N ALA A 136 -11.28 33.14 -1.51
CA ALA A 136 -12.53 33.81 -1.20
C ALA A 136 -12.37 34.83 -0.06
N GLN A 137 -11.61 34.49 0.98
CA GLN A 137 -11.29 35.40 2.08
C GLN A 137 -10.45 36.60 1.64
N ARG A 138 -9.60 36.46 0.61
CA ARG A 138 -8.84 37.58 0.03
C ARG A 138 -9.71 38.46 -0.89
N GLU A 139 -10.63 37.85 -1.64
CA GLU A 139 -11.49 38.56 -2.58
C GLU A 139 -12.68 39.26 -1.90
N SER A 140 -13.15 38.75 -0.76
CA SER A 140 -14.31 39.31 -0.04
C SER A 140 -14.10 40.76 0.42
N PRO A 141 -12.98 41.15 1.08
CA PRO A 141 -12.72 42.55 1.43
C PRO A 141 -12.59 43.47 0.21
N LEU A 142 -12.05 42.96 -0.89
CA LEU A 142 -11.94 43.71 -2.14
C LEU A 142 -13.32 43.95 -2.76
N ARG A 143 -14.20 42.94 -2.75
CA ARG A 143 -15.60 43.08 -3.18
C ARG A 143 -16.37 44.08 -2.31
N GLU A 144 -16.26 43.98 -0.99
CA GLU A 144 -16.91 44.92 -0.07
C GLU A 144 -16.43 46.37 -0.28
N ALA A 145 -15.14 46.58 -0.54
CA ALA A 145 -14.60 47.90 -0.84
C ALA A 145 -15.15 48.47 -2.16
N VAL A 146 -15.27 47.62 -3.18
CA VAL A 146 -15.87 48.01 -4.47
C VAL A 146 -17.35 48.33 -4.31
N GLU A 147 -18.12 47.52 -3.59
CA GLU A 147 -19.54 47.78 -3.32
C GLU A 147 -19.75 49.10 -2.58
N ARG A 148 -19.01 49.34 -1.48
CA ARG A 148 -19.05 50.63 -0.77
C ARG A 148 -18.78 51.82 -1.69
N THR A 149 -17.81 51.69 -2.59
CA THR A 149 -17.48 52.76 -3.54
C THR A 149 -18.61 53.01 -4.54
N LEU A 150 -19.26 51.95 -5.01
CA LEU A 150 -20.41 52.07 -5.91
C LEU A 150 -21.64 52.65 -5.20
N GLU A 151 -21.88 52.27 -3.95
CA GLU A 151 -22.93 52.85 -3.11
C GLU A 151 -22.71 54.33 -2.87
N GLN A 152 -21.48 54.75 -2.54
CA GLN A 152 -21.14 56.17 -2.39
C GLN A 152 -21.44 56.94 -3.68
N ARG A 153 -21.01 56.44 -4.84
CA ARG A 153 -21.31 57.08 -6.13
C ARG A 153 -22.81 57.20 -6.41
N ARG A 154 -23.59 56.17 -6.03
CA ARG A 154 -25.06 56.21 -6.18
C ARG A 154 -25.70 57.22 -5.22
N TRP A 155 -25.15 57.35 -4.01
CA TRP A 155 -25.58 58.35 -3.04
C TRP A 155 -25.31 59.77 -3.55
N ASP A 156 -24.08 60.05 -3.96
CA ASP A 156 -23.64 61.35 -4.47
C ASP A 156 -24.48 61.78 -5.69
N ALA A 157 -24.78 60.85 -6.60
CA ALA A 157 -25.64 61.12 -7.76
C ALA A 157 -27.09 61.49 -7.38
N ARG A 158 -27.57 61.04 -6.22
CA ARG A 158 -28.91 61.37 -5.71
C ARG A 158 -28.93 62.64 -4.86
N HIS A 159 -27.79 63.07 -4.32
CA HIS A 159 -27.65 64.20 -3.41
C HIS A 159 -26.58 65.20 -3.91
N PRO A 160 -26.67 65.69 -5.16
CA PRO A 160 -25.58 66.42 -5.81
C PRO A 160 -25.23 67.78 -5.19
N TYR A 161 -26.06 68.30 -4.27
CA TYR A 161 -25.86 69.59 -3.62
C TYR A 161 -25.54 69.47 -2.12
N GLU A 162 -25.56 68.27 -1.53
CA GLU A 162 -25.12 68.08 -0.15
C GLU A 162 -23.59 68.16 -0.06
N GLY A 163 -23.06 69.19 0.60
CA GLY A 163 -21.62 69.43 0.76
C GLY A 163 -21.07 70.64 0.00
N LEU A 164 -21.90 71.33 -0.80
CA LEU A 164 -21.58 72.68 -1.24
C LEU A 164 -21.90 73.63 -0.08
N ASP A 165 -20.85 74.26 0.47
CA ASP A 165 -21.00 75.31 1.48
C ASP A 165 -21.91 76.41 0.90
N PRO A 166 -23.03 76.77 1.55
CA PRO A 166 -23.90 77.80 1.02
C PRO A 166 -23.15 79.13 1.06
N LEU A 167 -22.82 79.64 -0.14
CA LEU A 167 -22.25 80.98 -0.38
C LEU A 167 -23.11 82.08 0.23
#